data_AF-A0A1N7N338-F1
#
_entry.id   AF-A0A1N7N338-F1
#
_cell.length_a   1.000
_cell.length_b   1.000
_cell.length_c   1.000
_cell.angle_alpha   90.00
_cell.angle_beta   90.00
_cell.angle_gamma   90.00
#
_symmetry.space_group_name_H-M   'P 1'
#
loop_
_entity.id
_entity.type
_entity.pdbx_description
1 polymer ?
#
loop_
_entity_poly.entity_id
_entity_poly.type
_entity_poly.pdbx_seq_one_letter_code
_entity_poly.pdbx_strand_id
1 'polypeptide(L)'
;MNQFGCLLVAMLMVVSATAQNPHEYYPQRPIVGDTVTFQYQPEYTLLKGLSPVTGVIYFYRNDEWEKHDLSLHLTDTGYISRIYLPEGTALIVPVLSAGGKTDRGGKFTYAILCSTKNGQVVSTSSAAWGALRTPLLINKGLVPKIAEDSAYIKPEVSRMWMKSEIEHHPESRRRIFYYAMAILQEVDSARFATSLPVEANYICSLPDVTEKEMRMVSKAYRELAGDNAKAEAVDQLILTRFPNGTKAQHKEAAN
;
A
#
# COMPACT_ATOMS: atom_id res chain seq x y z
N MET A 1 13.98 27.83 -71.93
CA MET A 1 14.95 28.18 -70.88
C MET A 1 14.21 28.29 -69.55
N ASN A 2 14.77 27.65 -68.52
CA ASN A 2 14.47 27.72 -67.08
C ASN A 2 13.23 26.92 -66.61
N GLN A 3 13.38 25.66 -66.20
CA GLN A 3 13.97 25.10 -64.94
C GLN A 3 13.03 25.31 -63.73
N PHE A 4 12.31 24.26 -63.31
CA PHE A 4 12.63 23.27 -62.26
C PHE A 4 12.16 23.70 -60.86
N GLY A 5 11.41 22.81 -60.18
CA GLY A 5 11.30 22.85 -58.72
C GLY A 5 9.97 22.40 -58.12
N CYS A 6 9.47 21.19 -58.41
CA CYS A 6 8.48 20.55 -57.53
C CYS A 6 9.22 19.85 -56.39
N LEU A 7 9.26 20.50 -55.22
CA LEU A 7 9.73 19.88 -53.97
C LEU A 7 8.61 18.95 -53.44
N LEU A 8 8.82 17.65 -53.53
CA LEU A 8 7.99 16.65 -52.86
C LEU A 8 8.47 16.53 -51.40
N VAL A 9 7.75 17.15 -50.46
CA VAL A 9 8.01 16.97 -49.03
C VAL A 9 7.40 15.63 -48.60
N ALA A 10 8.25 14.62 -48.43
CA ALA A 10 7.88 13.36 -47.80
C ALA A 10 7.65 13.60 -46.30
N MET A 11 6.39 13.68 -45.91
CA MET A 11 5.96 13.79 -44.52
C MET A 11 6.14 12.40 -43.85
N LEU A 12 7.26 12.20 -43.15
CA LEU A 12 7.41 11.05 -42.26
C LEU A 12 6.39 11.19 -41.12
N MET A 13 5.28 10.45 -41.20
CA MET A 13 4.44 10.19 -40.04
C MET A 13 5.24 9.28 -39.10
N VAL A 14 5.88 9.89 -38.11
CA VAL A 14 6.36 9.16 -36.92
C VAL A 14 5.11 8.69 -36.20
N VAL A 15 4.72 7.44 -36.45
CA VAL A 15 3.77 6.74 -35.58
C VAL A 15 4.45 6.63 -34.23
N SER A 16 4.09 7.52 -33.32
CA SER A 16 4.45 7.38 -31.93
C SER A 16 3.73 6.12 -31.46
N ALA A 17 4.46 5.02 -31.30
CA ALA A 17 3.94 3.83 -30.66
C ALA A 17 3.54 4.24 -29.24
N THR A 18 2.27 4.50 -29.02
CA THR A 18 1.72 4.58 -27.66
C THR A 18 1.94 3.19 -27.07
N ALA A 19 2.72 3.11 -25.99
CA ALA A 19 2.82 1.89 -25.23
C ALA A 19 1.40 1.49 -24.81
N GLN A 20 0.91 0.36 -25.30
CA GLN A 20 -0.42 -0.14 -24.93
C GLN A 20 -0.38 -0.54 -23.45
N ASN A 21 -1.38 -0.09 -22.67
CA ASN A 21 -1.39 -0.31 -21.23
C ASN A 21 -1.61 -1.80 -20.93
N PRO A 22 -0.76 -2.46 -20.12
CA PRO A 22 -0.91 -3.87 -19.79
C PRO A 22 -2.11 -4.14 -18.87
N HIS A 23 -2.70 -3.10 -18.29
CA HIS A 23 -3.85 -3.24 -17.41
C HIS A 23 -4.72 -1.99 -17.40
N GLU A 24 -5.99 -2.17 -17.05
CA GLU A 24 -6.95 -1.09 -16.84
C GLU A 24 -7.95 -1.44 -15.74
N TYR A 25 -8.48 -0.41 -15.06
CA TYR A 25 -9.55 -0.54 -14.08
C TYR A 25 -10.81 0.16 -14.57
N TYR A 26 -11.96 -0.48 -14.38
CA TYR A 26 -13.27 0.07 -14.70
C TYR A 26 -14.24 -0.08 -13.52
N PRO A 27 -14.71 1.03 -12.93
CA PRO A 27 -14.32 2.42 -13.23
C PRO A 27 -12.83 2.68 -12.91
N GLN A 28 -12.23 3.68 -13.58
CA GLN A 28 -10.84 4.09 -13.34
C GLN A 28 -10.59 4.59 -11.92
N ARG A 29 -11.67 4.96 -11.22
CA ARG A 29 -11.67 5.30 -9.81
C ARG A 29 -12.50 4.27 -9.07
N PRO A 30 -11.88 3.23 -8.50
CA PRO A 30 -12.60 2.17 -7.81
C PRO A 30 -13.27 2.72 -6.54
N ILE A 31 -14.54 2.36 -6.34
CA ILE A 31 -15.36 2.82 -5.22
C ILE A 31 -15.56 1.67 -4.23
N VAL A 32 -15.31 1.90 -2.95
CA VAL A 32 -15.60 0.91 -1.89
C VAL A 32 -17.11 0.67 -1.76
N GLY A 33 -17.47 -0.56 -1.43
CA GLY A 33 -18.85 -1.03 -1.44
C GLY A 33 -19.36 -1.48 -2.81
N ASP A 34 -18.56 -1.31 -3.88
CA ASP A 34 -18.91 -1.66 -5.26
C ASP A 34 -17.91 -2.66 -5.88
N THR A 35 -18.18 -3.08 -7.12
CA THR A 35 -17.29 -3.95 -7.90
C THR A 35 -16.48 -3.14 -8.89
N VAL A 36 -15.16 -3.36 -8.91
CA VAL A 36 -14.26 -2.87 -9.96
C VAL A 36 -13.90 -4.02 -10.91
N THR A 37 -13.83 -3.71 -12.20
CA THR A 37 -13.31 -4.63 -13.21
C THR A 37 -11.82 -4.34 -13.41
N PHE A 38 -10.98 -5.36 -13.26
CA PHE A 38 -9.57 -5.33 -13.62
C PHE A 38 -9.39 -6.07 -14.94
N GLN A 39 -8.84 -5.38 -15.93
CA GLN A 39 -8.47 -5.96 -17.22
C GLN A 39 -6.96 -6.07 -17.31
N TYR A 40 -6.45 -7.18 -17.85
CA TYR A 40 -5.02 -7.45 -17.96
C TYR A 40 -4.68 -8.04 -19.33
N GLN A 41 -3.66 -7.49 -19.98
CA GLN A 41 -3.21 -7.87 -21.31
C GLN A 41 -1.75 -8.38 -21.22
N PRO A 42 -1.53 -9.72 -21.13
CA PRO A 42 -0.20 -10.28 -20.95
C PRO A 42 0.74 -9.99 -22.13
N GLU A 43 0.20 -9.71 -23.31
CA GLU A 43 0.93 -9.38 -24.53
C GLU A 43 1.90 -8.20 -24.36
N TYR A 44 1.63 -7.29 -23.42
CA TYR A 44 2.48 -6.12 -23.12
C TYR A 44 3.35 -6.31 -21.89
N THR A 45 3.55 -7.55 -21.45
CA THR A 45 4.24 -7.86 -20.19
C THR A 45 5.25 -8.99 -20.37
N LEU A 46 5.98 -9.28 -19.29
CA LEU A 46 6.86 -10.44 -19.21
C LEU A 46 6.12 -11.80 -19.26
N LEU A 47 4.79 -11.81 -19.13
CA LEU A 47 3.94 -12.99 -19.23
C LEU A 47 3.44 -13.26 -20.66
N LYS A 48 3.87 -12.48 -21.66
CA LYS A 48 3.53 -12.71 -23.07
C LYS A 48 3.75 -14.16 -23.50
N GLY A 49 2.72 -14.75 -24.11
CA GLY A 49 2.74 -16.13 -24.60
C GLY A 49 2.73 -17.22 -23.51
N LEU A 50 2.62 -16.86 -22.22
CA LEU A 50 2.58 -17.82 -21.11
C LEU A 50 1.14 -18.08 -20.67
N SER A 51 0.85 -19.33 -20.31
CA SER A 51 -0.48 -19.80 -19.90
C SER A 51 -0.37 -21.02 -18.97
N PRO A 52 -1.31 -21.25 -18.04
CA PRO A 52 -2.40 -20.32 -17.66
C PRO A 52 -1.84 -19.13 -16.87
N VAL A 53 -2.46 -17.96 -17.07
CA VAL A 53 -2.23 -16.81 -16.16
C VAL A 53 -3.09 -17.00 -14.92
N THR A 54 -2.44 -16.96 -13.77
CA THR A 54 -3.06 -16.97 -12.44
C THR A 54 -2.77 -15.64 -11.76
N GLY A 55 -3.57 -15.30 -10.75
CA GLY A 55 -3.39 -14.05 -10.03
C GLY A 55 -3.73 -14.17 -8.57
N VAL A 56 -3.08 -13.32 -7.79
CA VAL A 56 -3.48 -12.99 -6.42
C VAL A 56 -3.68 -11.50 -6.33
N ILE A 57 -4.52 -11.05 -5.42
CA ILE A 57 -4.76 -9.65 -5.16
C ILE A 57 -4.56 -9.36 -3.69
N TYR A 58 -3.78 -8.32 -3.42
CA TYR A 58 -3.57 -7.82 -2.07
C TYR A 58 -4.54 -6.67 -1.82
N PHE A 59 -5.22 -6.71 -0.69
CA PHE A 59 -6.03 -5.61 -0.19
C PHE A 59 -5.26 -4.99 0.99
N TYR A 60 -5.14 -3.67 1.02
CA TYR A 60 -4.88 -2.96 2.25
C TYR A 60 -6.21 -2.45 2.78
N ARG A 61 -6.73 -3.11 3.81
CA ARG A 61 -8.07 -2.91 4.34
C ARG A 61 -8.03 -2.83 5.84
N ASN A 62 -8.67 -1.82 6.43
CA ASN A 62 -8.69 -1.62 7.89
C ASN A 62 -7.28 -1.68 8.53
N ASP A 63 -6.32 -1.06 7.85
CA ASP A 63 -4.90 -0.98 8.25
C ASP A 63 -4.13 -2.29 8.22
N GLU A 64 -4.65 -3.31 7.52
CA GLU A 64 -4.03 -4.63 7.40
C GLU A 64 -3.91 -5.06 5.95
N TRP A 65 -2.87 -5.84 5.66
CA TRP A 65 -2.67 -6.46 4.35
C TRP A 65 -3.33 -7.83 4.32
N GLU A 66 -4.27 -8.01 3.40
CA GLU A 66 -4.95 -9.26 3.14
C GLU A 66 -4.56 -9.77 1.75
N LYS A 67 -4.41 -11.07 1.59
CA LYS A 67 -4.12 -11.72 0.30
C LYS A 67 -5.28 -12.61 -0.08
N HIS A 68 -5.78 -12.44 -1.30
CA HIS A 68 -6.88 -13.21 -1.86
C HIS A 68 -6.51 -13.75 -3.24
N ASP A 69 -7.19 -14.81 -3.68
CA ASP A 69 -7.07 -15.28 -5.06
C ASP A 69 -7.77 -14.31 -6.00
N LEU A 70 -7.14 -14.03 -7.13
CA LEU A 70 -7.73 -13.18 -8.18
C LEU A 70 -8.36 -14.08 -9.24
N SER A 71 -9.68 -14.11 -9.28
CA SER A 71 -10.42 -14.87 -10.29
C SER A 71 -10.28 -14.21 -11.66
N LEU A 72 -9.52 -14.83 -12.56
CA LEU A 72 -9.25 -14.36 -13.90
C LEU A 72 -10.04 -15.18 -14.93
N HIS A 73 -10.75 -14.48 -15.81
CA HIS A 73 -11.46 -15.06 -16.94
C HIS A 73 -10.76 -14.65 -18.23
N LEU A 74 -10.31 -15.64 -19.00
CA LEU A 74 -9.73 -15.40 -20.33
C LEU A 74 -10.81 -14.89 -21.29
N THR A 75 -10.46 -13.90 -22.09
CA THR A 75 -11.23 -13.34 -23.19
C THR A 75 -10.37 -13.32 -24.45
N ASP A 76 -10.94 -12.89 -25.59
CA ASP A 76 -10.21 -12.76 -26.86
C ASP A 76 -9.05 -11.76 -26.79
N THR A 77 -9.09 -10.82 -25.84
CA THR A 77 -8.14 -9.70 -25.72
C THR A 77 -7.26 -9.75 -24.47
N GLY A 78 -7.45 -10.71 -23.57
CA GLY A 78 -6.69 -10.81 -22.34
C GLY A 78 -7.44 -11.50 -21.22
N TYR A 79 -7.24 -11.04 -19.98
CA TYR A 79 -7.92 -11.56 -18.80
C TYR A 79 -8.75 -10.46 -18.14
N ILE A 80 -9.93 -10.83 -17.63
CA ILE A 80 -10.81 -9.95 -16.88
C ILE A 80 -11.07 -10.54 -15.49
N SER A 81 -11.04 -9.69 -14.48
CA SER A 81 -11.50 -10.01 -13.12
C SER A 81 -12.54 -9.00 -12.65
N ARG A 82 -13.56 -9.47 -11.94
CA ARG A 82 -14.53 -8.62 -11.23
C ARG A 82 -14.25 -8.72 -9.74
N ILE A 83 -13.81 -7.62 -9.16
CA ILE A 83 -13.32 -7.56 -7.78
C ILE A 83 -14.32 -6.72 -6.99
N TYR A 84 -15.00 -7.34 -6.03
CA TYR A 84 -15.75 -6.58 -5.03
C TYR A 84 -14.78 -5.89 -4.08
N LEU A 85 -15.02 -4.62 -3.77
CA LEU A 85 -14.21 -3.83 -2.85
C LEU A 85 -14.97 -3.64 -1.54
N PRO A 86 -14.68 -4.44 -0.49
CA PRO A 86 -15.34 -4.24 0.80
C PRO A 86 -15.05 -2.85 1.37
N GLU A 87 -15.95 -2.37 2.23
CA GLU A 87 -15.72 -1.15 3.00
C GLU A 87 -14.40 -1.20 3.77
N GLY A 88 -13.76 -0.03 3.90
CA GLY A 88 -12.44 0.12 4.53
C GLY A 88 -11.25 -0.30 3.66
N THR A 89 -11.47 -0.77 2.43
CA THR A 89 -10.38 -1.04 1.48
C THR A 89 -9.77 0.27 1.00
N ALA A 90 -8.50 0.52 1.30
CA ALA A 90 -7.82 1.75 0.92
C ALA A 90 -6.97 1.59 -0.35
N LEU A 91 -6.44 0.39 -0.57
CA LEU A 91 -5.59 0.09 -1.73
C LEU A 91 -5.80 -1.37 -2.13
N ILE A 92 -5.81 -1.65 -3.43
CA ILE A 92 -5.68 -3.01 -3.95
C ILE A 92 -4.45 -3.14 -4.85
N VAL A 93 -3.84 -4.32 -4.90
CA VAL A 93 -2.65 -4.60 -5.71
C VAL A 93 -2.71 -6.02 -6.30
N PRO A 94 -3.14 -6.17 -7.56
CA PRO A 94 -3.01 -7.42 -8.30
C PRO A 94 -1.55 -7.81 -8.54
N VAL A 95 -1.26 -9.11 -8.47
CA VAL A 95 0.01 -9.71 -8.86
C VAL A 95 -0.31 -10.95 -9.70
N LEU A 96 0.27 -11.01 -10.89
CA LEU A 96 -0.06 -12.01 -11.91
C LEU A 96 1.12 -12.98 -12.06
N SER A 97 0.86 -14.22 -12.43
CA SER A 97 1.90 -15.22 -12.64
C SER A 97 1.53 -16.24 -13.72
N ALA A 98 2.52 -16.61 -14.52
CA ALA A 98 2.42 -17.64 -15.55
C ALA A 98 3.79 -18.23 -15.85
N GLY A 99 3.88 -19.53 -16.12
CA GLY A 99 5.12 -20.20 -16.52
C GLY A 99 6.31 -19.98 -15.55
N GLY A 100 6.05 -19.93 -14.24
CA GLY A 100 7.07 -19.68 -13.21
C GLY A 100 7.55 -18.22 -13.09
N LYS A 101 6.99 -17.30 -13.88
CA LYS A 101 7.27 -15.86 -13.78
C LYS A 101 6.15 -15.15 -13.02
N THR A 102 6.51 -14.07 -12.35
CA THR A 102 5.58 -13.22 -11.61
C THR A 102 5.70 -11.78 -12.11
N ASP A 103 4.58 -11.20 -12.47
CA ASP A 103 4.43 -9.82 -12.92
C ASP A 103 3.73 -9.00 -11.83
N ARG A 104 4.43 -8.01 -11.29
CA ARG A 104 3.91 -7.09 -10.27
C ARG A 104 3.67 -5.69 -10.84
N GLY A 105 3.76 -5.49 -12.15
CA GLY A 105 3.54 -4.21 -12.83
C GLY A 105 4.74 -3.25 -12.83
N GLY A 106 5.93 -3.71 -12.46
CA GLY A 106 7.16 -2.92 -12.48
C GLY A 106 7.07 -1.63 -11.66
N LYS A 107 7.66 -0.54 -12.17
CA LYS A 107 7.78 0.76 -11.47
C LYS A 107 6.44 1.35 -11.02
N PHE A 108 5.38 1.15 -11.80
CA PHE A 108 4.06 1.71 -11.51
C PHE A 108 3.18 0.76 -10.70
N THR A 109 3.56 -0.52 -10.63
CA THR A 109 2.76 -1.61 -10.07
C THR A 109 1.38 -1.74 -10.74
N TYR A 110 0.54 -2.65 -10.26
CA TYR A 110 -0.89 -2.65 -10.56
C TYR A 110 -1.75 -2.07 -9.44
N ALA A 111 -1.12 -1.39 -8.47
CA ALA A 111 -1.82 -0.85 -7.33
C ALA A 111 -2.78 0.28 -7.72
N ILE A 112 -3.95 0.32 -7.11
CA ILE A 112 -4.89 1.43 -7.27
C ILE A 112 -5.52 1.82 -5.93
N LEU A 113 -5.62 3.12 -5.69
CA LEU A 113 -6.26 3.67 -4.49
C LEU A 113 -7.78 3.58 -4.64
N CYS A 114 -8.44 3.12 -3.59
CA CYS A 114 -9.88 3.08 -3.54
C CYS A 114 -10.46 4.41 -3.06
N SER A 115 -11.70 4.67 -3.40
CA SER A 115 -12.41 5.91 -3.05
C SER A 115 -13.76 5.64 -2.42
N THR A 116 -14.23 6.59 -1.62
CA THR A 116 -15.60 6.60 -1.10
C THR A 116 -16.58 7.00 -2.20
N LYS A 117 -17.88 6.75 -1.97
CA LYS A 117 -18.96 7.15 -2.90
C LYS A 117 -18.97 8.66 -3.20
N ASN A 118 -18.48 9.48 -2.27
CA ASN A 118 -18.38 10.93 -2.44
C ASN A 118 -17.15 11.36 -3.27
N GLY A 119 -16.38 10.41 -3.80
CA GLY A 119 -15.18 10.71 -4.57
C GLY A 119 -14.07 11.29 -3.69
N GLN A 120 -13.95 10.86 -2.44
CA GLN A 120 -12.74 11.07 -1.64
C GLN A 120 -11.91 9.80 -1.64
N VAL A 121 -10.59 9.92 -1.61
CA VAL A 121 -9.73 8.75 -1.41
C VAL A 121 -10.00 8.20 0.00
N VAL A 122 -9.99 6.88 0.15
CA VAL A 122 -10.21 6.25 1.47
C VAL A 122 -9.03 6.59 2.38
N SER A 123 -9.31 6.84 3.66
CA SER A 123 -8.25 7.10 4.63
C SER A 123 -7.26 5.93 4.68
N THR A 124 -5.99 6.27 4.87
CA THR A 124 -4.79 5.43 4.84
C THR A 124 -4.31 4.97 3.45
N SER A 125 -5.02 5.30 2.37
CA SER A 125 -4.61 4.95 1.00
C SER A 125 -3.24 5.54 0.65
N SER A 126 -2.99 6.82 0.98
CA SER A 126 -1.73 7.48 0.62
C SER A 126 -0.57 6.90 1.41
N ALA A 127 -0.78 6.64 2.70
CA ALA A 127 0.18 5.95 3.55
C ALA A 127 0.47 4.52 3.05
N ALA A 128 -0.55 3.75 2.67
CA ALA A 128 -0.41 2.41 2.12
C ALA A 128 0.38 2.42 0.81
N TRP A 129 0.13 3.39 -0.07
CA TRP A 129 0.87 3.56 -1.33
C TRP A 129 2.33 3.93 -1.13
N GLY A 130 2.64 4.77 -0.14
CA GLY A 130 4.02 5.01 0.29
C GLY A 130 4.66 3.74 0.84
N ALA A 131 3.97 3.07 1.77
CA ALA A 131 4.47 1.90 2.48
C ALA A 131 4.76 0.71 1.56
N LEU A 132 3.88 0.44 0.59
CA LEU A 132 4.03 -0.59 -0.45
C LEU A 132 5.39 -0.53 -1.14
N ARG A 133 5.92 0.68 -1.32
CA ARG A 133 7.16 0.95 -2.07
C ARG A 133 8.34 1.30 -1.17
N THR A 134 8.21 1.10 0.15
CA THR A 134 9.25 1.42 1.12
C THR A 134 10.00 0.15 1.55
N PRO A 135 11.24 -0.09 1.10
CA PRO A 135 11.99 -1.33 1.42
C PRO A 135 12.15 -1.57 2.91
N LEU A 136 12.35 -0.50 3.69
CA LEU A 136 12.45 -0.56 5.15
C LEU A 136 11.26 -1.28 5.79
N LEU A 137 10.03 -0.98 5.35
CA LEU A 137 8.82 -1.57 5.91
C LEU A 137 8.62 -3.01 5.43
N ILE A 138 9.03 -3.32 4.20
CA ILE A 138 9.02 -4.68 3.66
C ILE A 138 10.01 -5.56 4.44
N ASN A 139 11.23 -5.09 4.65
CA ASN A 139 12.29 -5.82 5.37
C ASN A 139 11.95 -6.05 6.85
N LYS A 140 11.16 -5.16 7.46
CA LYS A 140 10.60 -5.33 8.81
C LYS A 140 9.38 -6.26 8.86
N GLY A 141 8.95 -6.83 7.74
CA GLY A 141 7.79 -7.72 7.66
C GLY A 141 6.45 -7.01 7.87
N LEU A 142 6.40 -5.68 7.76
CA LEU A 142 5.19 -4.88 7.96
C LEU A 142 4.35 -4.78 6.69
N VAL A 143 5.01 -4.85 5.55
CA VAL A 143 4.41 -4.77 4.22
C VAL A 143 4.83 -6.02 3.46
N PRO A 144 3.90 -6.78 2.85
CA PRO A 144 4.28 -7.94 2.07
C PRO A 144 5.12 -7.53 0.85
N LYS A 145 6.00 -8.41 0.36
CA LYS A 145 6.86 -8.15 -0.80
C LYS A 145 6.06 -8.19 -2.11
N ILE A 146 5.23 -7.17 -2.32
CA ILE A 146 4.30 -7.02 -3.44
C ILE A 146 4.92 -6.18 -4.55
N ALA A 147 5.59 -5.08 -4.21
CA ALA A 147 6.26 -4.21 -5.18
C ALA A 147 7.66 -4.73 -5.54
N GLU A 148 8.06 -4.49 -6.78
CA GLU A 148 9.41 -4.77 -7.30
C GLU A 148 10.38 -3.65 -6.97
N ASP A 149 11.67 -3.98 -7.02
CA ASP A 149 12.76 -3.04 -6.76
C ASP A 149 12.67 -1.76 -7.63
N SER A 150 12.16 -1.89 -8.86
CA SER A 150 11.96 -0.77 -9.78
C SER A 150 10.91 0.25 -9.32
N ALA A 151 10.01 -0.13 -8.40
CA ALA A 151 8.99 0.73 -7.81
C ALA A 151 9.41 1.34 -6.47
N TYR A 152 10.52 0.88 -5.89
CA TYR A 152 10.94 1.33 -4.57
C TYR A 152 11.28 2.82 -4.55
N ILE A 153 10.88 3.45 -3.45
CA ILE A 153 11.10 4.87 -3.19
C ILE A 153 12.01 5.06 -1.99
N LYS A 154 12.66 6.22 -1.93
CA LYS A 154 13.47 6.57 -0.76
C LYS A 154 12.59 6.84 0.47
N PRO A 155 13.11 6.63 1.69
CA PRO A 155 12.36 6.90 2.93
C PRO A 155 11.81 8.33 3.03
N GLU A 156 12.47 9.34 2.47
CA GLU A 156 12.00 10.73 2.48
C GLU A 156 10.72 10.92 1.65
N VAL A 157 10.64 10.24 0.50
CA VAL A 157 9.43 10.22 -0.34
C VAL A 157 8.31 9.49 0.40
N SER A 158 8.63 8.42 1.12
CA SER A 158 7.68 7.68 1.93
C SER A 158 7.13 8.56 3.07
N ARG A 159 8.00 9.34 3.73
CA ARG A 159 7.62 10.34 4.73
C ARG A 159 6.69 11.42 4.16
N MET A 160 6.92 11.86 2.92
CA MET A 160 6.02 12.79 2.24
C MET A 160 4.61 12.20 2.08
N TRP A 161 4.48 10.92 1.72
CA TRP A 161 3.19 10.24 1.64
C TRP A 161 2.50 10.13 3.01
N MET A 162 3.24 9.82 4.07
CA MET A 162 2.70 9.79 5.44
C MET A 162 2.21 11.18 5.88
N LYS A 163 2.95 12.24 5.54
CA LYS A 163 2.54 13.62 5.84
C LYS A 163 1.29 14.01 5.05
N SER A 164 1.26 13.73 3.75
CA SER A 164 0.10 14.01 2.89
C SER A 164 -1.16 13.28 3.38
N GLU A 165 -1.01 12.05 3.85
CA GLU A 165 -2.11 11.30 4.48
C GLU A 165 -2.66 12.05 5.69
N ILE A 166 -1.83 12.47 6.63
CA ILE A 166 -2.29 13.17 7.85
C ILE A 166 -2.90 14.55 7.53
N GLU A 167 -2.41 15.23 6.48
CA GLU A 167 -2.96 16.53 6.05
C GLU A 167 -4.39 16.41 5.51
N HIS A 168 -4.71 15.34 4.77
CA HIS A 168 -6.04 15.13 4.18
C HIS A 168 -6.97 14.29 5.08
N HIS A 169 -6.38 13.42 5.89
CA HIS A 169 -7.03 12.49 6.81
C HIS A 169 -6.35 12.55 8.19
N PRO A 170 -6.58 13.60 9.00
CA PRO A 170 -6.00 13.72 10.33
C PRO A 170 -6.30 12.53 11.24
N GLU A 171 -7.43 11.86 11.04
CA GLU A 171 -7.81 10.63 11.74
C GLU A 171 -6.87 9.45 11.47
N SER A 172 -6.17 9.45 10.32
CA SER A 172 -5.18 8.43 9.99
C SER A 172 -3.94 8.49 10.88
N ARG A 173 -3.70 9.59 11.59
CA ARG A 173 -2.50 9.79 12.44
C ARG A 173 -2.26 8.64 13.40
N ARG A 174 -3.30 8.18 14.12
CA ARG A 174 -3.21 7.04 15.04
C ARG A 174 -3.06 5.69 14.32
N ARG A 175 -3.67 5.56 13.14
CA ARG A 175 -3.72 4.34 12.33
C ARG A 175 -2.40 4.01 11.64
N ILE A 176 -1.68 5.04 11.18
CA ILE A 176 -0.40 4.89 10.47
C ILE A 176 0.82 5.06 11.37
N PHE A 177 0.60 5.21 12.69
CA PHE A 177 1.63 5.58 13.68
C PHE A 177 2.91 4.77 13.54
N TYR A 178 2.81 3.43 13.48
CA TYR A 178 4.00 2.58 13.44
C TYR A 178 4.81 2.78 12.15
N TYR A 179 4.14 2.91 11.00
CA TYR A 179 4.81 3.17 9.72
C TYR A 179 5.49 4.55 9.74
N ALA A 180 4.78 5.56 10.22
CA ALA A 180 5.31 6.92 10.32
C ALA A 180 6.54 6.99 11.24
N MET A 181 6.50 6.31 12.39
CA MET A 181 7.62 6.27 13.33
C MET A 181 8.81 5.47 12.79
N ALA A 182 8.58 4.32 12.16
CA ALA A 182 9.65 3.53 11.55
C ALA A 182 10.36 4.31 10.42
N ILE A 183 9.60 5.00 9.57
CA ILE A 183 10.16 5.86 8.52
C ILE A 183 10.89 7.06 9.14
N LEU A 184 10.32 7.70 10.16
CA LEU A 184 10.93 8.87 10.79
C LEU A 184 12.25 8.53 11.47
N GLN A 185 12.35 7.36 12.12
CA GLN A 185 13.59 6.88 12.72
C GLN A 185 14.73 6.82 11.69
N GLU A 186 14.44 6.31 10.48
CA GLU A 186 15.40 6.17 9.40
C GLU A 186 15.79 7.53 8.81
N VAL A 187 14.82 8.43 8.61
CA VAL A 187 15.03 9.71 7.93
C VAL A 187 15.65 10.77 8.85
N ASP A 188 15.23 10.81 10.11
CA ASP A 188 15.57 11.87 11.07
C ASP A 188 15.47 11.34 12.51
N SER A 189 16.53 10.66 12.96
CA SER A 189 16.57 10.02 14.27
C SER A 189 16.45 11.00 15.44
N ALA A 190 16.94 12.24 15.29
CA ALA A 190 16.82 13.29 16.29
C ALA A 190 15.35 13.73 16.45
N ARG A 191 14.65 13.94 15.33
CA ARG A 191 13.21 14.22 15.36
C ARG A 191 12.39 13.02 15.82
N PHE A 192 12.79 11.80 15.48
CA PHE A 192 12.16 10.59 16.00
C PHE A 192 12.21 10.55 17.54
N ALA A 193 13.39 10.78 18.13
CA ALA A 193 13.58 10.75 19.59
C ALA A 193 12.67 11.73 20.34
N THR A 194 12.35 12.87 19.73
CA THR A 194 11.42 13.86 20.30
C THR A 194 9.96 13.60 19.94
N SER A 195 9.67 13.04 18.76
CA SER A 195 8.29 12.82 18.30
C SER A 195 7.66 11.57 18.90
N LEU A 196 8.42 10.47 19.06
CA LEU A 196 7.86 9.20 19.55
C LEU A 196 7.15 9.37 20.92
N PRO A 197 7.73 10.03 21.94
CA PRO A 197 7.04 10.24 23.20
C PRO A 197 5.76 11.07 23.09
N VAL A 198 5.77 12.09 22.21
CA VAL A 198 4.61 12.96 21.98
C VAL A 198 3.48 12.18 21.33
N GLU A 199 3.76 11.45 20.26
CA GLU A 199 2.77 10.65 19.54
C GLU A 199 2.26 9.47 20.37
N ALA A 200 3.14 8.81 21.14
CA ALA A 200 2.77 7.75 22.06
C ALA A 200 1.79 8.26 23.13
N ASN A 201 2.10 9.40 23.76
CA ASN A 201 1.24 9.99 24.77
C ASN A 201 -0.12 10.41 24.16
N TYR A 202 -0.10 11.02 22.97
CA TYR A 202 -1.32 11.35 22.24
C TYR A 202 -2.22 10.12 22.09
N ILE A 203 -1.71 9.03 21.49
CA ILE A 203 -2.49 7.80 21.26
C ILE A 203 -3.00 7.21 22.57
N CYS A 204 -2.13 7.04 23.57
CA CYS A 204 -2.51 6.44 24.85
C CYS A 204 -3.53 7.28 25.64
N SER A 205 -3.56 8.60 25.41
CA SER A 205 -4.51 9.52 26.05
C SER A 205 -5.90 9.54 25.40
N LEU A 206 -6.06 8.98 24.20
CA LEU A 206 -7.35 9.00 23.49
C LEU A 206 -8.42 8.24 24.31
N PRO A 207 -9.64 8.78 24.44
CA PRO A 207 -10.69 8.12 25.23
C PRO A 207 -11.12 6.77 24.62
N ASP A 208 -11.11 6.68 23.29
CA ASP A 208 -11.49 5.54 22.46
C ASP A 208 -10.27 4.78 21.92
N VAL A 209 -9.11 4.87 22.57
CA VAL A 209 -7.94 4.07 22.17
C VAL A 209 -8.27 2.58 22.26
N THR A 210 -7.78 1.80 21.31
CA THR A 210 -7.91 0.34 21.31
C THR A 210 -6.66 -0.32 21.89
N GLU A 211 -6.80 -1.57 22.35
CA GLU A 211 -5.65 -2.37 22.76
C GLU A 211 -4.62 -2.52 21.62
N LYS A 212 -5.08 -2.71 20.38
CA LYS A 212 -4.21 -2.84 19.19
C LYS A 212 -3.30 -1.62 19.03
N GLU A 213 -3.84 -0.41 19.19
CA GLU A 213 -3.07 0.82 19.02
C GLU A 213 -2.06 1.02 20.15
N MET A 214 -2.45 0.76 21.40
CA MET A 214 -1.50 0.80 22.51
C MET A 214 -0.40 -0.25 22.37
N ARG A 215 -0.73 -1.44 21.82
CA ARG A 215 0.28 -2.44 21.46
C ARG A 215 1.23 -1.94 20.38
N MET A 216 0.78 -1.16 19.40
CA MET A 216 1.67 -0.52 18.42
C MET A 216 2.60 0.51 19.07
N VAL A 217 2.13 1.26 20.07
CA VAL A 217 2.98 2.15 20.87
C VAL A 217 4.06 1.38 21.64
N SER A 218 3.67 0.32 22.36
CA SER A 218 4.62 -0.57 23.05
C SER A 218 5.64 -1.18 22.08
N LYS A 219 5.18 -1.64 20.91
CA LYS A 219 6.03 -2.15 19.84
C LYS A 219 7.02 -1.10 19.35
N ALA A 220 6.59 0.14 19.15
CA ALA A 220 7.47 1.23 18.68
C ALA A 220 8.57 1.54 19.70
N TYR A 221 8.25 1.60 20.99
CA TYR A 221 9.29 1.77 22.01
C TYR A 221 10.29 0.61 22.02
N ARG A 222 9.79 -0.62 21.95
CA ARG A 222 10.64 -1.82 22.01
C ARG A 222 11.52 -1.99 20.78
N GLU A 223 10.92 -1.96 19.59
CA GLU A 223 11.59 -2.34 18.34
C GLU A 223 12.26 -1.18 17.61
N LEU A 224 11.72 0.03 17.75
CA LEU A 224 12.29 1.21 17.10
C LEU A 224 13.22 1.93 18.06
N ALA A 225 12.75 2.31 19.26
CA ALA A 225 13.58 3.07 20.20
C ALA A 225 14.54 2.22 21.04
N GLY A 226 14.34 0.89 21.12
CA GLY A 226 15.10 0.02 22.03
C GLY A 226 14.82 0.30 23.52
N ASP A 227 13.73 1.00 23.84
CA ASP A 227 13.37 1.44 25.19
C ASP A 227 12.38 0.43 25.81
N ASN A 228 12.94 -0.67 26.32
CA ASN A 228 12.15 -1.74 26.95
C ASN A 228 11.37 -1.25 28.18
N ALA A 229 11.94 -0.32 28.96
CA ALA A 229 11.29 0.21 30.15
C ALA A 229 9.99 0.97 29.80
N LYS A 230 10.01 1.82 28.75
CA LYS A 230 8.78 2.48 28.29
C LYS A 230 7.81 1.51 27.64
N ALA A 231 8.30 0.52 26.88
CA ALA A 231 7.44 -0.51 26.31
C ALA A 231 6.69 -1.28 27.41
N GLU A 232 7.38 -1.66 28.50
CA GLU A 232 6.79 -2.31 29.68
C GLU A 232 5.80 -1.41 30.41
N ALA A 233 6.09 -0.12 30.55
CA ALA A 233 5.16 0.84 31.15
C ALA A 233 3.85 0.92 30.35
N VAL A 234 3.93 0.97 29.02
CA VAL A 234 2.75 0.93 28.13
C VAL A 234 2.03 -0.42 28.26
N ASP A 235 2.77 -1.51 28.40
CA ASP A 235 2.19 -2.85 28.58
C ASP A 235 1.40 -3.00 29.89
N GLN A 236 1.88 -2.43 30.99
CA GLN A 236 1.12 -2.38 32.24
C GLN A 236 -0.13 -1.50 32.13
N LEU A 237 -0.04 -0.39 31.40
CA LEU A 237 -1.20 0.46 31.11
C LEU A 237 -2.25 -0.30 30.28
N ILE A 238 -1.83 -1.12 29.31
CA ILE A 238 -2.70 -1.99 28.54
C ILE A 238 -3.45 -2.97 29.46
N LEU A 239 -2.73 -3.65 30.36
CA LEU A 239 -3.36 -4.61 31.29
C LEU A 239 -4.37 -3.95 32.22
N THR A 240 -4.11 -2.72 32.66
CA THR A 240 -5.03 -1.95 33.50
C THR A 240 -6.29 -1.52 32.72
N ARG A 241 -6.13 -1.09 31.47
CA ARG A 241 -7.22 -0.51 30.66
C ARG A 241 -8.04 -1.56 29.92
N PHE A 242 -7.43 -2.70 29.60
CA PHE A 242 -8.05 -3.82 28.90
C PHE A 242 -7.82 -5.12 29.69
N PRO A 243 -8.45 -5.27 30.88
CA PRO A 243 -8.22 -6.43 31.74
C PRO A 243 -8.66 -7.76 31.11
N ASN A 244 -9.61 -7.72 30.18
CA ASN A 244 -10.05 -8.88 29.39
C ASN A 244 -9.46 -8.88 27.96
N GLY A 245 -8.43 -8.07 27.73
CA GLY A 245 -7.78 -7.91 26.43
C GLY A 245 -6.98 -9.13 26.01
N THR A 246 -6.60 -9.17 24.74
CA THR A 246 -5.81 -10.28 24.16
C THR A 246 -4.51 -10.50 24.94
N LYS A 247 -3.87 -9.41 25.37
CA LYS A 247 -2.63 -9.47 26.15
C LYS A 247 -2.83 -10.05 27.55
N ALA A 248 -3.95 -9.79 28.21
CA ALA A 248 -4.25 -10.36 29.51
C ALA A 248 -4.46 -11.88 29.40
N GLN A 249 -5.20 -12.33 28.38
CA GLN A 249 -5.45 -13.74 28.10
C GLN A 249 -4.14 -14.52 27.82
N HIS A 250 -3.20 -13.94 27.08
CA HIS A 250 -1.90 -14.57 26.85
C HIS A 250 -1.01 -14.65 28.10
N LYS A 251 -1.14 -13.70 29.04
CA LYS A 251 -0.42 -13.73 30.31
C LYS A 251 -0.95 -14.84 31.23
N GLU A 252 -2.26 -15.07 31.24
CA GLU A 252 -2.88 -16.16 31.98
C GLU A 252 -2.53 -17.53 31.41
N ALA A 253 -2.47 -17.67 30.08
CA ALA A 253 -2.10 -18.93 29.42
C ALA A 253 -0.59 -19.30 29.53
N ALA A 254 0.26 -18.38 29.98
CA ALA A 254 1.70 -18.58 30.13
C ALA A 254 2.14 -18.88 31.58
N ASN A 255 1.18 -18.89 32.53
CA ASN A 255 1.36 -19.30 33.92
C ASN A 255 0.79 -20.71 34.13
#